data_AF-A0A382D142-F1
#
_entry.id   AF-A0A382D142-F1
#
_cell.length_a   1.000
_cell.length_b   1.000
_cell.length_c   1.000
_cell.angle_alpha   90.00
_cell.angle_beta   90.00
_cell.angle_gamma   90.00
#
_symmetry.space_group_name_H-M   'P 1'
#
loop_
_entity.id
_entity.type
_entity.pdbx_description
1 polymer ?
#
loop_
_entity_poly.entity_id
_entity_poly.type
_entity_poly.pdbx_seq_one_letter_code
_entity_poly.pdbx_strand_id
1 'polypeptide(L)'
;MENCKTSYRIFKKDSLVESVRIPPSKLDNYSAFILNSLKEREKKCNKNGYIHKILKIDNIGEGIIYEGDFSGDVIFKVKYEALVCSPKVNDVIECNVLQLSTFQSDIIAQQGPLFIVVIFDKIKDKGTLKQGDKILVKVVATRYVYAMPILKVVSTFVKKIDQTKDAMESLFVDDFDFIEQE
;
A
#
# COMPACT_ATOMS: atom_id res chain seq x y z
N MET A 1 7.05 17.25 -15.09
CA MET A 1 5.71 16.85 -15.55
C MET A 1 5.47 15.42 -15.09
N GLU A 2 4.79 15.23 -13.96
CA GLU A 2 4.44 13.90 -13.46
C GLU A 2 3.25 13.36 -14.26
N ASN A 3 3.42 12.20 -14.90
CA ASN A 3 2.38 11.53 -15.67
C ASN A 3 1.13 11.27 -14.82
N CYS A 4 0.03 11.94 -15.18
CA CYS A 4 -1.29 11.88 -14.53
C CYS A 4 -1.86 10.43 -14.44
N LYS A 5 -1.41 9.50 -15.30
CA LYS A 5 -1.81 8.08 -15.32
C LYS A 5 -1.26 7.22 -14.15
N THR A 6 -0.43 7.79 -13.26
CA THR A 6 0.20 7.04 -12.14
C THR A 6 -0.46 7.27 -10.78
N SER A 7 -1.40 8.23 -10.68
CA SER A 7 -1.82 8.80 -9.39
C SER A 7 -2.57 7.84 -8.45
N TYR A 8 -3.15 6.75 -8.96
CA TYR A 8 -3.98 5.82 -8.17
C TYR A 8 -3.30 4.49 -7.84
N ARG A 9 -2.03 4.30 -8.21
CA ARG A 9 -1.31 3.05 -7.93
C ARG A 9 -1.00 2.95 -6.44
N ILE A 10 -1.64 1.98 -5.78
CA ILE A 10 -1.46 1.72 -4.34
C ILE A 10 -0.09 1.12 -4.00
N PHE A 11 0.61 0.56 -4.98
CA PHE A 11 1.91 -0.08 -4.83
C PHE A 11 3.02 0.80 -5.40
N LYS A 12 4.00 1.12 -4.57
CA LYS A 12 5.17 1.93 -4.91
C LYS A 12 6.44 1.17 -4.55
N LYS A 13 7.48 1.34 -5.37
CA LYS A 13 8.80 0.81 -5.05
C LYS A 13 9.39 1.65 -3.92
N ASP A 14 9.94 1.01 -2.90
CA ASP A 14 10.54 1.67 -1.75
C ASP A 14 11.81 0.94 -1.28
N SER A 15 12.73 1.67 -0.64
CA SER A 15 13.96 1.13 -0.05
C SER A 15 13.78 1.09 1.47
N LEU A 16 13.74 -0.13 2.01
CA LEU A 16 13.45 -0.38 3.40
C LEU A 16 14.70 -0.84 4.17
N VAL A 17 14.69 -0.59 5.47
CA VAL A 17 15.75 -1.04 6.38
C VAL A 17 15.12 -1.77 7.56
N GLU A 18 15.53 -3.03 7.75
CA GLU A 18 15.03 -3.87 8.83
C GLU A 18 16.16 -4.66 9.50
N SER A 19 15.95 -5.00 10.76
CA SER A 19 16.84 -5.86 11.53
C SER A 19 16.37 -7.31 11.42
N VAL A 20 17.31 -8.22 11.13
CA VAL A 20 17.09 -9.67 11.10
C VAL A 20 17.99 -10.31 12.15
N ARG A 21 17.37 -11.02 13.10
CA ARG A 21 18.05 -11.78 14.15
C ARG A 21 18.33 -13.19 13.64
N ILE A 22 19.57 -13.65 13.77
CA ILE A 22 20.03 -14.94 13.23
C ILE A 22 20.67 -15.74 14.36
N PRO A 23 20.25 -17.00 14.59
CA PRO A 23 20.87 -17.85 15.59
C PRO A 23 22.26 -18.32 15.15
N PRO A 24 23.19 -18.63 16.07
CA PRO A 24 24.54 -19.11 15.75
C PRO A 24 24.57 -20.28 14.76
N SER A 25 23.60 -21.18 14.87
CA SER A 25 23.46 -22.37 14.01
C SER A 25 23.13 -22.08 12.54
N LYS A 26 22.85 -20.82 12.19
CA LYS A 26 22.54 -20.37 10.82
C LYS A 26 23.54 -19.34 10.28
N LEU A 27 24.62 -19.08 11.00
CA LEU A 27 25.64 -18.10 10.61
C LEU A 27 26.49 -18.54 9.42
N ASP A 28 26.64 -19.85 9.22
CA ASP A 28 27.34 -20.43 8.07
C ASP A 28 26.73 -19.99 6.73
N ASN A 29 25.41 -19.81 6.69
CA ASN A 29 24.68 -19.35 5.51
C ASN A 29 23.69 -18.22 5.84
N TYR A 30 24.20 -17.21 6.56
CA TYR A 30 23.38 -16.10 7.06
C TYR A 30 22.67 -15.31 5.94
N SER A 31 23.28 -15.18 4.77
CA SER A 31 22.70 -14.44 3.63
C SER A 31 21.44 -15.11 3.08
N ALA A 32 21.45 -16.44 2.91
CA ALA A 32 20.27 -17.19 2.48
C ALA A 32 19.18 -17.17 3.57
N PHE A 33 19.58 -17.27 4.84
CA PHE A 33 18.66 -17.17 5.97
C PHE A 33 17.96 -15.80 6.01
N ILE A 34 18.71 -14.70 5.82
CA ILE A 34 18.16 -13.34 5.72
C ILE A 34 17.15 -13.24 4.58
N LEU A 35 17.51 -13.73 3.38
CA LEU A 35 16.61 -13.67 2.23
C LEU A 35 15.31 -14.41 2.49
N ASN A 36 15.37 -15.61 3.06
CA ASN A 36 14.17 -16.40 3.40
C ASN A 36 13.34 -15.70 4.48
N SER A 37 13.98 -15.19 5.53
CA SER A 37 13.32 -14.43 6.61
C SER A 37 12.62 -13.18 6.10
N LEU A 38 13.19 -12.52 5.09
CA LEU A 38 12.59 -11.37 4.43
C LEU A 38 11.40 -11.81 3.54
N LYS A 39 11.55 -12.88 2.75
CA LYS A 39 10.47 -13.42 1.91
C LYS A 39 9.23 -13.85 2.71
N GLU A 40 9.41 -14.37 3.93
CA GLU A 40 8.29 -14.70 4.83
C GLU A 40 7.44 -13.49 5.24
N ARG A 41 7.97 -12.27 5.07
CA ARG A 41 7.28 -11.00 5.34
C ARG A 41 6.49 -10.49 4.13
N GLU A 42 6.65 -11.09 2.95
CA GLU A 42 5.80 -10.79 1.80
C GLU A 42 4.33 -11.08 2.13
N LYS A 43 3.46 -10.31 1.49
CA LYS A 43 2.01 -10.33 1.65
C LYS A 43 1.51 -10.05 3.07
N LYS A 44 2.31 -9.36 3.87
CA LYS A 44 1.98 -8.98 5.26
C LYS A 44 2.26 -7.51 5.52
N CYS A 45 1.54 -6.95 6.47
CA CYS A 45 1.77 -5.61 6.99
C CYS A 45 2.90 -5.60 8.03
N ASN A 46 3.80 -4.63 7.91
CA ASN A 46 4.80 -4.26 8.92
C ASN A 46 4.69 -2.75 9.22
N LYS A 47 5.68 -2.20 9.92
CA LYS A 47 5.76 -0.77 10.25
C LYS A 47 5.84 0.15 9.01
N ASN A 48 6.27 -0.38 7.87
CA ASN A 48 6.45 0.38 6.63
C ASN A 48 5.19 0.32 5.73
N GLY A 49 4.29 -0.64 5.97
CA GLY A 49 3.06 -0.85 5.21
C GLY A 49 2.88 -2.32 4.86
N TYR A 50 2.05 -2.60 3.84
CA TYR A 50 1.92 -3.94 3.29
C TYR A 50 3.04 -4.22 2.29
N ILE A 51 3.83 -5.26 2.52
CA ILE A 51 4.91 -5.68 1.61
C ILE A 51 4.32 -6.60 0.56
N HIS A 52 4.19 -6.14 -0.69
CA HIS A 52 3.68 -6.99 -1.78
C HIS A 52 4.71 -8.02 -2.20
N LYS A 53 5.94 -7.54 -2.46
CA LYS A 53 7.03 -8.36 -2.97
C LYS A 53 8.38 -7.70 -2.66
N ILE A 54 9.37 -8.50 -2.32
CA ILE A 54 10.76 -8.07 -2.19
C ILE A 54 11.44 -8.22 -3.54
N LEU A 55 12.09 -7.14 -3.98
CA LEU A 55 12.68 -7.06 -5.32
C LEU A 55 14.14 -7.50 -5.29
N LYS A 56 14.92 -6.94 -4.36
CA LYS A 56 16.33 -7.29 -4.14
C LYS A 56 16.81 -6.84 -2.78
N ILE A 57 17.88 -7.46 -2.29
CA ILE A 57 18.67 -6.98 -1.16
C ILE A 57 19.76 -6.06 -1.72
N ASP A 58 19.86 -4.84 -1.17
CA ASP A 58 20.89 -3.88 -1.58
C ASP A 58 22.16 -4.03 -0.74
N ASN A 59 22.01 -4.23 0.57
CA ASN A 59 23.13 -4.33 1.50
C ASN A 59 22.75 -5.13 2.76
N ILE A 60 23.67 -5.96 3.25
CA ILE A 60 23.63 -6.57 4.58
C ILE A 60 24.75 -5.93 5.40
N GLY A 61 24.38 -5.12 6.40
CA GLY A 61 25.34 -4.44 7.27
C GLY A 61 26.05 -5.39 8.22
N GLU A 62 26.95 -4.84 9.03
CA GLU A 62 27.69 -5.60 10.04
C GLU A 62 26.74 -6.25 11.07
N GLY A 63 27.10 -7.48 11.46
CA GLY A 63 26.37 -8.25 12.46
C GLY A 63 26.78 -7.86 13.87
N ILE A 64 25.81 -7.57 14.73
CA ILE A 64 26.04 -7.23 16.14
C ILE A 64 25.48 -8.37 16.99
N ILE A 65 26.27 -8.89 17.94
CA ILE A 65 25.80 -9.92 18.86
C ILE A 65 24.70 -9.34 19.75
N TYR A 66 23.59 -10.06 19.87
CA TYR A 66 22.51 -9.71 20.77
C TYR A 66 22.85 -10.13 22.19
N GLU A 67 23.11 -9.14 23.04
CA GLU A 67 23.52 -9.35 24.44
C GLU A 67 22.32 -9.48 25.41
N GLY A 68 21.10 -9.30 24.91
CA GLY A 68 19.90 -9.26 25.75
C GLY A 68 19.45 -10.61 26.29
N ASP A 69 19.96 -11.70 25.73
CA ASP A 69 19.79 -13.06 26.24
C ASP A 69 21.04 -13.92 25.94
N PHE A 70 21.12 -15.10 26.55
CA PHE A 70 22.23 -16.05 26.35
C PHE A 70 22.10 -16.84 25.04
N SER A 71 21.34 -16.37 24.04
CA SER A 71 21.17 -17.11 22.80
C SER A 71 22.40 -17.02 21.88
N GLY A 72 23.21 -15.96 22.03
CA GLY A 72 24.34 -15.68 21.15
C GLY A 72 23.92 -15.27 19.74
N ASP A 73 22.67 -14.85 19.54
CA ASP A 73 22.18 -14.48 18.22
C ASP A 73 22.89 -13.25 17.68
N VAL A 74 22.96 -13.12 16.36
CA VAL A 74 23.54 -11.97 15.68
C VAL A 74 22.44 -11.21 14.94
N ILE A 75 22.41 -9.89 15.12
CA ILE A 75 21.46 -9.00 14.45
C ILE A 75 22.15 -8.32 13.29
N PHE A 76 21.60 -8.52 12.09
CA PHE A 76 22.03 -7.84 10.87
C PHE A 76 21.03 -6.74 10.49
N LYS A 77 21.55 -5.56 10.16
CA LYS A 77 20.74 -4.47 9.57
C LYS A 77 20.76 -4.61 8.05
N VAL A 78 19.61 -4.94 7.47
CA VAL A 78 19.48 -5.27 6.05
C VAL A 78 18.73 -4.16 5.33
N LYS A 79 19.32 -3.66 4.25
CA LYS A 79 18.69 -2.71 3.32
C LYS A 79 18.24 -3.45 2.07
N TYR A 80 16.99 -3.28 1.68
CA TYR A 80 16.40 -3.99 0.54
C TYR A 80 15.34 -3.14 -0.17
N GLU A 81 15.11 -3.42 -1.44
CA GLU A 81 14.03 -2.82 -2.21
C GLU A 81 12.80 -3.73 -2.21
N ALA A 82 11.62 -3.13 -2.05
CA ALA A 82 10.36 -3.84 -2.08
C ALA A 82 9.28 -3.03 -2.81
N LEU A 83 8.25 -3.73 -3.29
CA LEU A 83 7.00 -3.14 -3.71
C LEU A 83 6.07 -3.07 -2.49
N VAL A 84 5.72 -1.85 -2.07
CA VAL A 84 5.05 -1.57 -0.80
C VAL A 84 3.74 -0.84 -1.05
N CYS A 85 2.71 -1.18 -0.29
CA CYS A 85 1.48 -0.40 -0.18
C CYS A 85 1.43 0.30 1.19
N SER A 86 1.59 1.62 1.17
CA SER A 86 1.62 2.46 2.37
C SER A 86 0.87 3.77 2.10
N PRO A 87 -0.48 3.72 1.98
CA PRO A 87 -1.29 4.91 1.77
C PRO A 87 -1.05 5.94 2.87
N LYS A 88 -0.95 7.22 2.50
CA LYS A 88 -0.75 8.35 3.40
C LYS A 88 -2.03 9.19 3.48
N VAL A 89 -2.13 9.98 4.54
CA VAL A 89 -3.22 10.95 4.68
C VAL A 89 -3.23 11.88 3.47
N ASN A 90 -4.43 12.14 2.94
CA ASN A 90 -4.72 12.86 1.71
C ASN A 90 -4.43 12.14 0.38
N ASP A 91 -3.88 10.93 0.38
CA ASP A 91 -3.77 10.14 -0.85
C ASP A 91 -5.17 9.89 -1.44
N VAL A 92 -5.29 9.98 -2.77
CA VAL A 92 -6.52 9.63 -3.48
C VAL A 92 -6.36 8.23 -4.09
N ILE A 93 -7.30 7.35 -3.79
CA ILE A 93 -7.24 5.94 -4.18
C ILE A 93 -8.47 5.60 -5.01
N GLU A 94 -8.26 4.93 -6.15
CA GLU A 94 -9.32 4.25 -6.89
C GLU A 94 -9.60 2.89 -6.25
N CYS A 95 -10.86 2.65 -5.88
CA CYS A 95 -11.29 1.39 -5.28
C CYS A 95 -12.68 0.99 -5.75
N ASN A 96 -13.02 -0.29 -5.56
CA ASN A 96 -14.34 -0.82 -5.87
C ASN A 96 -15.19 -0.91 -4.61
N VAL A 97 -16.48 -0.55 -4.72
CA VAL A 97 -17.45 -0.74 -3.65
C VAL A 97 -17.68 -2.23 -3.43
N LEU A 98 -17.34 -2.72 -2.24
CA LEU A 98 -17.53 -4.13 -1.86
C LEU A 98 -18.91 -4.35 -1.27
N GLN A 99 -19.33 -3.48 -0.36
CA GLN A 99 -20.59 -3.64 0.37
C GLN A 99 -21.15 -2.27 0.76
N LEU A 100 -22.46 -2.12 0.60
CA LEU A 100 -23.21 -0.97 1.12
C LEU A 100 -23.69 -1.29 2.53
N SER A 101 -23.52 -0.36 3.47
CA SER A 101 -24.15 -0.49 4.78
C SER A 101 -25.64 -0.21 4.67
N THR A 102 -26.48 -1.08 5.20
CA THR A 102 -27.94 -0.90 5.22
C THR A 102 -28.38 0.16 6.24
N PHE A 103 -27.62 0.34 7.33
CA PHE A 103 -28.05 1.14 8.49
C PHE A 103 -27.17 2.34 8.80
N GLN A 104 -25.89 2.33 8.39
CA GLN A 104 -24.94 3.41 8.65
C GLN A 104 -24.67 4.22 7.39
N SER A 105 -24.24 5.47 7.53
CA SER A 105 -23.90 6.36 6.41
C SER A 105 -22.51 6.09 5.83
N ASP A 106 -22.03 4.85 5.88
CA ASP A 106 -20.74 4.41 5.38
C ASP A 106 -20.90 3.29 4.34
N ILE A 107 -19.80 3.02 3.64
CA ILE A 107 -19.67 1.85 2.76
C ILE A 107 -18.31 1.20 2.96
N ILE A 108 -18.22 -0.06 2.56
CA ILE A 108 -16.97 -0.80 2.52
C ILE A 108 -16.53 -0.86 1.06
N ALA A 109 -15.30 -0.42 0.81
CA ALA A 109 -14.63 -0.53 -0.48
C ALA A 109 -13.33 -1.32 -0.33
N GLN A 110 -12.84 -1.86 -1.43
CA GLN A 110 -11.62 -2.66 -1.45
C GLN A 110 -10.74 -2.29 -2.64
N GLN A 111 -9.43 -2.28 -2.40
CA GLN A 111 -8.42 -2.19 -3.44
C GLN A 111 -7.16 -2.98 -3.02
N GLY A 112 -6.93 -4.14 -3.62
CA GLY A 112 -5.84 -5.04 -3.22
C GLY A 112 -5.87 -5.37 -1.71
N PRO A 113 -4.79 -5.09 -0.95
CA PRO A 113 -4.71 -5.35 0.48
C PRO A 113 -5.44 -4.29 1.33
N LEU A 114 -5.98 -3.24 0.71
CA LEU A 114 -6.67 -2.16 1.40
C LEU A 114 -8.13 -2.56 1.66
N PHE A 115 -8.50 -2.60 2.94
CA PHE A 115 -9.88 -2.67 3.40
C PHE A 115 -10.31 -1.27 3.83
N ILE A 116 -11.17 -0.65 3.02
CA ILE A 116 -11.44 0.78 3.08
C ILE A 116 -12.85 1.01 3.61
N VAL A 117 -12.96 1.74 4.71
CA VAL A 117 -14.23 2.28 5.22
C VAL A 117 -14.35 3.70 4.69
N VAL A 118 -15.39 3.94 3.90
CA VAL A 118 -15.65 5.24 3.29
C VAL A 118 -16.76 5.93 4.07
N ILE A 119 -16.43 7.09 4.63
CA ILE A 119 -17.37 7.96 5.34
C ILE A 119 -17.82 9.06 4.36
N PHE A 120 -19.11 9.39 4.40
CA PHE A 120 -19.67 10.44 3.56
C PHE A 120 -19.93 11.70 4.37
N ASP A 121 -19.44 12.83 3.88
CA ASP A 121 -19.78 14.14 4.45
C ASP A 121 -21.20 14.57 4.05
N LYS A 122 -21.69 14.10 2.89
CA LYS A 122 -23.01 14.41 2.33
C LYS A 122 -23.81 13.13 2.10
N ILE A 123 -25.00 13.06 2.68
CA ILE A 123 -25.88 11.87 2.62
C ILE A 123 -26.30 11.52 1.17
N LYS A 124 -26.44 12.53 0.29
CA LYS A 124 -26.88 12.35 -1.11
C LYS A 124 -25.92 11.50 -1.94
N ASP A 125 -24.63 11.53 -1.63
CA ASP A 125 -23.59 10.87 -2.42
C ASP A 125 -23.61 9.34 -2.26
N LYS A 126 -24.21 8.82 -1.17
CA LYS A 126 -24.37 7.38 -0.94
C LYS A 126 -25.44 6.76 -1.83
N GLY A 127 -26.54 7.49 -2.10
CA GLY A 127 -27.74 6.94 -2.75
C GLY A 127 -27.54 6.49 -4.20
N THR A 128 -26.45 6.91 -4.84
CA THR A 128 -26.13 6.61 -6.25
C THR A 128 -25.16 5.43 -6.40
N LEU A 129 -24.60 4.93 -5.29
CA LEU A 129 -23.59 3.89 -5.29
C LEU A 129 -24.19 2.50 -5.19
N LYS A 130 -23.62 1.57 -5.94
CA LYS A 130 -23.94 0.14 -5.97
C LYS A 130 -22.67 -0.67 -5.73
N GLN A 131 -22.86 -1.90 -5.26
CA GLN A 131 -21.76 -2.87 -5.19
C GLN A 131 -21.13 -3.04 -6.59
N GLY A 132 -19.80 -3.03 -6.64
CA GLY A 132 -19.02 -3.10 -7.88
C GLY A 132 -18.70 -1.74 -8.52
N ASP A 133 -19.30 -0.64 -8.05
CA ASP A 133 -18.95 0.69 -8.58
C ASP A 133 -17.49 1.05 -8.29
N LYS A 134 -16.87 1.73 -9.25
CA LYS A 134 -15.56 2.36 -9.08
C LYS A 134 -15.70 3.76 -8.51
N ILE A 135 -14.94 4.03 -7.45
CA ILE A 135 -14.97 5.33 -6.76
C ILE A 135 -13.55 5.80 -6.45
N LEU A 136 -13.40 7.12 -6.38
CA LEU A 136 -12.25 7.77 -5.80
C LEU A 136 -12.54 8.12 -4.35
N VAL A 137 -11.60 7.81 -3.48
CA VAL A 137 -11.65 8.11 -2.05
C VAL A 137 -10.39 8.79 -1.60
N LYS A 138 -10.50 9.70 -0.64
CA LYS A 138 -9.37 10.41 -0.04
C LYS A 138 -9.06 9.83 1.32
N VAL A 139 -7.83 9.38 1.54
CA VAL A 139 -7.41 8.76 2.79
C VAL A 139 -7.41 9.77 3.93
N VAL A 140 -8.08 9.44 5.02
CA VAL A 140 -8.09 10.22 6.27
C VAL A 140 -7.17 9.59 7.30
N ALA A 141 -7.23 8.26 7.45
CA ALA A 141 -6.41 7.54 8.40
C ALA A 141 -6.11 6.13 7.92
N THR A 142 -4.97 5.59 8.38
CA THR A 142 -4.51 4.24 8.05
C THR A 142 -4.09 3.51 9.32
N ARG A 143 -4.54 2.27 9.48
CA ARG A 143 -4.16 1.40 10.59
C ARG A 143 -3.54 0.11 10.05
N TYR A 144 -2.25 -0.07 10.33
CA TYR A 144 -1.53 -1.30 10.06
C TYR A 144 -1.85 -2.32 11.15
N VAL A 145 -2.19 -3.54 10.76
CA VAL A 145 -2.28 -4.67 11.69
C VAL A 145 -1.08 -5.56 11.41
N TYR A 146 -0.14 -5.61 12.36
CA TYR A 146 1.13 -6.29 12.16
C TYR A 146 0.93 -7.77 11.78
N ALA A 147 1.71 -8.25 10.82
CA ALA A 147 1.67 -9.60 10.26
C ALA A 147 0.36 -10.02 9.56
N MET A 148 -0.64 -9.14 9.48
CA MET A 148 -1.88 -9.42 8.75
C MET A 148 -1.77 -9.05 7.27
N PRO A 149 -2.49 -9.74 6.37
CA PRO A 149 -2.47 -9.44 4.93
C PRO A 149 -3.39 -8.27 4.55
N ILE A 150 -3.92 -7.53 5.52
CA ILE A 150 -4.94 -6.49 5.33
C ILE A 150 -4.48 -5.19 5.99
N LEU A 151 -4.70 -4.08 5.30
CA LEU A 151 -4.47 -2.73 5.76
C LEU A 151 -5.81 -2.01 5.88
N LYS A 152 -6.14 -1.54 7.08
CA LYS A 152 -7.41 -0.85 7.32
C LYS A 152 -7.25 0.64 7.01
N VAL A 153 -8.12 1.17 6.17
CA VAL A 153 -8.11 2.57 5.74
C VAL A 153 -9.46 3.19 6.05
N VAL A 154 -9.44 4.39 6.63
CA VAL A 154 -10.62 5.26 6.73
C VAL A 154 -10.44 6.37 5.72
N SER A 155 -11.46 6.61 4.91
CA SER A 155 -11.42 7.59 3.83
C SER A 155 -12.73 8.37 3.74
N THR A 156 -12.67 9.50 3.04
CA THR A 156 -13.86 10.25 2.61
C THR A 156 -14.11 10.02 1.13
N PHE A 157 -15.40 10.02 0.75
CA PHE A 157 -15.80 9.92 -0.64
C PHE A 157 -15.39 11.17 -1.44
N VAL A 158 -14.87 10.98 -2.66
CA VAL A 158 -14.51 12.09 -3.57
C VAL A 158 -15.47 12.13 -4.75
N LYS A 159 -15.45 11.09 -5.60
CA LYS A 159 -16.37 10.96 -6.73
C LYS A 159 -16.55 9.51 -7.15
N LYS A 160 -17.67 9.23 -7.81
CA LYS A 160 -17.87 8.01 -8.60
C LYS A 160 -17.16 8.18 -9.95
N ILE A 161 -16.52 7.12 -10.44
CA ILE A 161 -15.87 7.11 -11.76
C ILE A 161 -16.91 6.61 -12.76
N ASP A 162 -17.29 7.46 -13.72
CA ASP A 162 -18.22 7.12 -14.79
C ASP A 162 -17.40 6.87 -16.06
N GLN A 163 -17.28 5.60 -16.46
CA GLN A 163 -16.40 5.15 -17.56
C GLN A 163 -16.61 5.90 -18.89
N THR A 164 -17.80 6.43 -19.14
CA THR A 164 -18.15 7.16 -20.37
C THR A 164 -17.70 8.63 -20.39
N LYS A 165 -17.63 9.31 -19.23
CA LYS A 165 -17.25 10.73 -19.16
C LYS A 165 -15.76 10.93 -18.88
N ASP A 166 -15.20 10.14 -17.97
CA ASP A 166 -13.77 10.25 -17.63
C ASP A 166 -12.87 9.81 -18.81
N ALA A 167 -13.35 8.91 -19.68
CA ALA A 167 -12.66 8.57 -20.94
C ALA A 167 -12.63 9.73 -21.93
N MET A 168 -13.73 10.50 -22.06
CA MET A 168 -13.77 11.69 -22.89
C MET A 168 -12.87 12.81 -22.33
N GLU A 169 -12.90 13.08 -21.02
CA GLU A 169 -12.00 14.07 -20.41
C GLU A 169 -10.52 13.70 -20.59
N SER A 170 -10.16 12.41 -20.50
CA SER A 170 -8.78 11.98 -20.78
C SER A 170 -8.36 12.18 -22.24
N LEU A 171 -9.29 12.06 -23.19
CA LEU A 171 -9.04 12.33 -24.61
C LEU A 171 -8.86 13.83 -24.89
N PHE A 172 -9.67 14.70 -24.24
CA PHE A 172 -9.54 16.15 -24.42
C PHE A 172 -8.25 16.74 -23.84
N VAL A 173 -7.73 16.20 -22.74
CA VAL A 173 -6.44 16.64 -22.16
C VAL A 173 -5.28 16.22 -23.07
N ASP A 174 -5.31 14.99 -23.59
CA ASP A 174 -4.31 14.50 -24.54
C ASP A 174 -4.31 15.37 -25.83
N ASP A 175 -5.47 15.84 -26.31
CA ASP A 175 -5.57 16.71 -27.51
C ASP A 175 -5.07 18.16 -27.30
N PHE A 176 -5.21 18.73 -26.09
CA PHE A 176 -4.75 20.09 -25.79
C PHE A 176 -3.24 20.17 -25.55
N ASP A 177 -2.63 19.12 -24.99
CA ASP A 177 -1.17 19.05 -24.77
C ASP A 177 -0.36 19.06 -26.09
N PHE A 178 -1.00 18.79 -27.24
CA PHE A 178 -0.37 18.88 -28.57
C PHE A 178 -0.40 20.27 -29.21
N ILE A 179 -1.17 21.22 -28.67
CA ILE A 179 -1.37 22.54 -29.31
C ILE A 179 -0.40 23.60 -28.77
N GLU A 180 0.22 23.41 -27.61
CA GLU A 180 1.17 24.39 -27.02
C GLU A 180 2.65 24.19 -27.41
N GLN A 181 2.94 23.55 -28.56
CA GLN A 181 4.30 23.46 -29.10
C GLN A 181 4.39 24.04 -30.52
N GLU A 182 4.20 25.36 -30.65
CA GLU A 182 4.75 26.16 -31.77
C GLU A 182 5.34 27.48 -31.26
#